data_AF-A0A436F5L9-F1
#
_entry.id   AF-A0A436F5L9-F1
#
_cell.length_a   1.000
_cell.length_b   1.000
_cell.length_c   1.000
_cell.angle_alpha   90.00
_cell.angle_beta   90.00
_cell.angle_gamma   90.00
#
_symmetry.space_group_name_H-M   'P 1'
#
loop_
_entity.id
_entity.type
_entity.pdbx_description
1 polymer ?
#
loop_
_entity_poly.entity_id
_entity_poly.type
_entity_poly.pdbx_seq_one_letter_code
_entity_poly.pdbx_strand_id
1 'polypeptide(L)' 'MKVKEADILIVPGYTNSGPDHWQSRWQSKLSTARRVEQAEWSKPVREDWTASVAEAVNEAERPVVLVAHSLGVAAAVQA' A
#
# COMPACT_ATOMS: atom_id res chain seq x y z
N MET A 1 -9.11 7.02 16.52
CA MET A 1 -7.73 6.64 16.18
C MET A 1 -7.07 7.81 15.46
N LYS A 2 -5.90 8.24 15.92
CA LYS A 2 -5.09 9.27 15.27
C LYS A 2 -4.14 8.62 14.27
N VAL A 3 -3.71 9.37 13.24
CA VAL A 3 -2.77 8.87 12.22
C VAL A 3 -1.53 8.22 12.85
N LYS A 4 -0.94 8.87 13.87
CA LYS A 4 0.24 8.36 14.58
C LYS A 4 0.06 7.04 15.35
N GLU A 5 -1.18 6.58 15.49
CA GLU A 5 -1.55 5.36 16.23
C GLU A 5 -1.74 4.16 15.30
N ALA A 6 -1.55 4.32 13.98
CA ALA A 6 -1.71 3.29 12.98
C ALA A 6 -0.56 3.32 11.96
N ASP A 7 -0.24 2.16 11.39
CA ASP A 7 0.63 2.07 10.22
C ASP A 7 -0.25 2.09 8.97
N ILE A 8 -0.07 3.13 8.14
CA ILE A 8 -0.89 3.34 6.96
C ILE A 8 -0.16 2.78 5.75
N LEU A 9 -0.66 1.67 5.21
CA LEU A 9 -0.06 1.01 4.06
C LEU A 9 -0.80 1.44 2.79
N ILE A 10 -0.15 2.28 2.00
CA ILE A 10 -0.65 2.74 0.71
C ILE A 10 -0.38 1.61 -0.31
N VAL A 11 -1.44 1.09 -0.94
CA VAL A 11 -1.36 0.01 -1.94
C VAL A 11 -1.82 0.53 -3.30
N PRO A 12 -0.90 0.99 -4.17
CA PRO A 12 -1.23 1.48 -5.50
C PRO A 12 -1.70 0.36 -6.44
N GLY A 13 -2.32 0.76 -7.55
CA GLY A 13 -2.69 -0.15 -8.63
C GLY A 13 -1.61 -0.28 -9.70
N TYR A 14 -2.01 -0.79 -10.86
CA TYR A 14 -1.20 -0.90 -12.07
C TYR A 14 -0.45 0.40 -12.37
N THR A 15 0.82 0.32 -12.73
CA THR A 15 1.73 1.46 -13.00
C THR A 15 1.99 2.41 -11.84
N ASN A 16 1.68 1.99 -10.61
CA ASN A 16 1.93 2.73 -9.37
C ASN A 16 1.11 4.04 -9.28
N SER A 17 1.28 4.76 -8.18
CA SER A 17 0.80 6.13 -7.98
C SER A 17 1.89 7.14 -8.33
N GLY A 18 1.73 7.84 -9.45
CA GLY A 18 2.62 8.95 -9.83
C GLY A 18 2.62 10.11 -8.82
N PRO A 19 3.51 11.10 -8.99
CA PRO A 19 3.70 12.19 -8.02
C PRO A 19 2.43 13.03 -7.78
N ASP A 20 1.61 13.23 -8.80
CA ASP A 20 0.36 14.00 -8.69
C ASP A 20 -0.83 13.20 -8.14
N HIS A 21 -0.68 11.88 -8.01
CA HIS A 21 -1.74 11.02 -7.52
C HIS A 21 -2.02 11.27 -6.03
N TRP A 22 -3.28 11.18 -5.62
CA TRP A 22 -3.69 11.46 -4.24
C TRP A 22 -3.02 10.54 -3.22
N GLN A 23 -2.75 9.27 -3.57
CA GLN A 23 -2.00 8.35 -2.70
C GLN A 23 -0.58 8.87 -2.42
N SER A 24 0.12 9.44 -3.40
CA SER A 24 1.45 10.05 -3.21
C SER A 24 1.37 11.30 -2.33
N ARG A 25 0.32 12.12 -2.49
CA ARG A 25 0.07 13.31 -1.65
C ARG A 25 -0.28 12.94 -0.21
N TRP A 26 -0.92 11.79 0.01
CA TRP A 26 -1.23 11.31 1.36
C TRP A 26 0.00 10.70 2.02
N GLN A 27 0.76 9.89 1.28
CA GLN A 27 2.04 9.36 1.73
C GLN A 27 2.98 10.47 2.24
N SER A 28 3.03 11.63 1.57
CA SER A 28 3.89 12.74 2.01
C SER A 28 3.37 13.54 3.21
N LYS A 29 2.07 13.42 3.55
CA LYS A 29 1.43 14.21 4.62
C LYS A 29 1.14 13.42 5.89
N LEU A 30 1.05 12.10 5.81
CA LEU A 30 0.69 11.22 6.92
C LEU A 30 1.97 10.60 7.48
N SER A 31 2.31 10.93 8.73
CA SER A 31 3.61 10.60 9.33
C SER A 31 3.94 9.11 9.42
N THR A 32 2.93 8.25 9.39
CA THR A 32 3.06 6.78 9.48
C THR A 32 2.65 6.09 8.17
N ALA A 33 2.46 6.85 7.09
CA ALA A 33 2.12 6.28 5.80
C ALA A 33 3.37 5.86 5.03
N ARG A 34 3.35 4.63 4.52
CA ARG A 34 4.35 4.12 3.58
C ARG A 34 3.68 3.41 2.42
N ARG A 35 4.36 3.37 1.28
CA ARG A 35 3.94 2.61 0.10
C ARG A 35 4.33 1.14 0.29
N VAL A 36 3.41 0.24 -0.04
CA VAL A 36 3.75 -1.16 -0.29
C VAL A 36 4.36 -1.20 -1.68
N GLU A 37 5.68 -1.40 -1.74
CA GLU A 37 6.37 -1.61 -3.01
C GLU A 37 5.98 -2.96 -3.60
N GLN A 38 5.82 -3.01 -4.92
CA GLN A 38 5.38 -4.20 -5.64
C GLN A 38 6.44 -4.66 -6.63
N ALA A 39 6.48 -5.96 -6.90
CA ALA A 39 7.27 -6.50 -7.98
C ALA A 39 6.70 -6.05 -9.33
N GLU A 40 7.51 -5.36 -10.14
CA GLU A 40 7.22 -4.90 -11.51
C GLU A 40 5.82 -4.26 -11.69
N TRP A 41 5.75 -2.95 -11.51
CA TRP A 41 4.50 -2.17 -11.59
C TRP A 41 3.72 -2.31 -12.90
N SER A 42 4.40 -2.61 -14.01
CA SER A 42 3.80 -2.70 -15.35
C SER A 42 3.46 -4.14 -15.80
N LYS A 43 3.80 -5.14 -14.98
CA LYS A 43 3.54 -6.56 -15.23
C LYS A 43 3.13 -7.25 -13.93
N PRO A 44 1.92 -6.95 -13.40
CA PRO A 44 1.50 -7.46 -12.11
C PRO A 44 1.36 -8.98 -12.14
N VAL A 45 1.96 -9.62 -11.14
CA VAL A 45 1.79 -11.04 -10.84
C VAL A 45 1.06 -11.13 -9.50
N ARG A 46 -0.03 -11.88 -9.46
CA ARG A 46 -0.91 -11.93 -8.28
C ARG A 46 -0.13 -12.34 -7.04
N GLU A 47 0.58 -13.46 -7.12
CA GLU A 47 1.29 -14.07 -6.00
C GLU A 47 2.32 -13.11 -5.40
N ASP A 48 3.11 -12.47 -6.26
CA ASP A 48 4.11 -11.48 -5.84
C ASP A 48 3.43 -10.30 -5.13
N TRP A 49 2.35 -9.78 -5.70
CA TRP A 49 1.69 -8.58 -5.16
C TRP A 49 0.94 -8.85 -3.85
N THR A 50 0.31 -10.02 -3.71
CA THR A 50 -0.31 -10.43 -2.45
C THR A 50 0.73 -10.68 -1.38
N ALA A 51 1.87 -11.29 -1.75
CA ALA A 51 2.96 -11.54 -0.80
C ALA A 51 3.56 -10.24 -0.26
N SER A 52 3.83 -9.24 -1.12
CA SER A 52 4.36 -7.94 -0.68
C SER A 52 3.39 -7.19 0.24
N VAL A 53 2.07 -7.31 0.03
CA VAL A 53 1.08 -6.74 0.95
C VAL A 53 1.10 -7.48 2.29
N ALA A 54 1.07 -8.81 2.28
CA ALA A 54 1.10 -9.62 3.50
C ALA A 54 2.38 -9.37 4.31
N GLU A 55 3.53 -9.28 3.66
CA GLU A 55 4.82 -8.93 4.29
C GLU A 55 4.75 -7.54 4.95
N ALA A 56 4.28 -6.52 4.22
CA ALA A 56 4.14 -5.17 4.77
C ALA A 56 3.17 -5.10 5.98
N VAL A 57 2.12 -5.92 5.99
CA VAL A 57 1.20 -6.06 7.13
C VAL A 57 1.91 -6.72 8.31
N ASN A 58 2.67 -7.79 8.09
CA ASN A 58 3.38 -8.52 9.15
C ASN A 58 4.53 -7.72 9.77
N GLU A 59 5.13 -6.79 9.01
CA GLU A 59 6.14 -5.86 9.50
C GLU A 59 5.56 -4.70 10.33
N ALA A 60 4.26 -4.46 10.27
CA ALA A 60 3.65 -3.32 10.95
C ALA A 60 3.70 -3.49 12.48
N GLU A 61 4.03 -2.40 13.17
CA GLU A 61 4.16 -2.39 14.64
C GLU A 61 2.90 -1.81 15.32
N ARG A 62 1.97 -1.27 14.52
CA ARG A 62 0.73 -0.62 14.95
C ARG A 62 -0.47 -1.24 14.23
N PRO A 63 -1.72 -1.00 14.69
CA PRO A 63 -2.90 -1.33 13.91
C PRO A 63 -2.79 -0.85 12.46
N VAL A 64 -3.01 -1.76 11.52
CA VAL A 64 -2.83 -1.48 10.09
C VAL A 64 -4.07 -0.84 9.50
N VAL A 65 -3.87 0.20 8.69
CA VAL A 65 -4.90 0.76 7.79
C VAL A 65 -4.41 0.62 6.35
N LEU A 66 -5.08 -0.22 5.57
CA LEU A 66 -4.80 -0.39 4.14
C LEU A 66 -5.51 0.71 3.34
N VAL A 67 -4.76 1.44 2.51
CA VAL A 67 -5.28 2.45 1.58
C VAL A 67 -4.98 2.00 0.15
N ALA A 68 -5.88 1.16 -0.37
CA ALA A 68 -5.74 0.51 -1.66
C ALA A 68 -6.50 1.23 -2.79
N HIS A 69 -5.96 1.16 -4.02
CA HIS A 69 -6.58 1.77 -5.21
C HIS A 69 -6.49 0.85 -6.44
N SER A 70 -7.58 0.75 -7.21
CA SER A 70 -7.65 -0.03 -8.46
C SER A 70 -7.14 -1.47 -8.26
N LEU A 71 -6.19 -1.96 -9.07
CA LEU A 71 -5.59 -3.29 -8.93
C LEU A 71 -5.05 -3.58 -7.51
N GLY A 72 -4.58 -2.55 -6.80
CA GLY A 72 -4.10 -2.68 -5.42
C GLY A 72 -5.18 -3.15 -4.45
N VAL A 73 -6.47 -2.92 -4.75
CA VAL A 73 -7.58 -3.43 -3.93
C VAL A 73 -7.65 -4.96 -4.02
N ALA A 74 -7.50 -5.52 -5.23
CA ALA A 74 -7.51 -6.97 -5.41
C ALA A 74 -6.32 -7.63 -4.69
N ALA A 75 -5.12 -7.04 -4.80
CA ALA A 75 -3.95 -7.50 -4.08
C ALA A 75 -4.14 -7.45 -2.56
N ALA A 76 -4.73 -6.36 -2.03
CA ALA A 76 -4.94 -6.19 -0.61
C ALA A 76 -6.02 -7.12 -0.01
N VAL A 77 -7.05 -7.47 -0.78
CA VAL A 77 -8.10 -8.40 -0.33
C VAL A 77 -7.64 -9.87 -0.39
N GLN A 78 -6.67 -10.19 -1.24
CA GLN A 78 -6.16 -11.55 -1.44
C GLN A 78 -4.89 -11.86 -0.66
N ALA A 79 -4.31 -10.86 0.03
CA ALA A 79 -3.18 -11.01 0.93
C ALA A 79 -3.63 -11.51 2.31
#